data_AF-A0A7Y2PFV5-F1
#
_entry.id   AF-A0A7Y2PFV5-F1
#
_cell.length_a   1.000
_cell.length_b   1.000
_cell.length_c   1.000
_cell.angle_alpha   90.00
_cell.angle_beta   90.00
_cell.angle_gamma   90.00
#
_symmetry.space_group_name_H-M   'P 1'
#
loop_
_entity.id
_entity.type
_entity.pdbx_description
1 polymer ?
#
loop_
_entity_poly.entity_id
_entity_poly.type
_entity_poly.pdbx_seq_one_letter_code
_entity_poly.pdbx_strand_id
1 'polypeptide(L)' 'MSAVFSVSQRGALARSPLGEVAKWPQSLRTSAQLVLNSPLPMLLFWGEQLTQIYNDSFAALAGNK' A
#
# COMPACT_ATOMS: atom_id res chain seq x y z
N MET A 1 -7.10 -14.50 4.54
CA MET A 1 -6.96 -13.28 5.35
C MET A 1 -6.11 -12.29 4.57
N SER A 2 -6.73 -11.37 3.84
CA SER A 2 -6.00 -10.33 3.11
C SER A 2 -5.62 -9.23 4.09
N ALA A 3 -4.33 -8.98 4.25
CA ALA A 3 -3.85 -7.94 5.14
C ALA A 3 -4.01 -6.58 4.44
N VAL A 4 -4.79 -5.70 5.07
CA VAL A 4 -5.15 -4.35 4.58
C VAL A 4 -4.23 -3.37 5.32
N PHE A 5 -3.39 -2.62 4.60
CA PHE A 5 -2.42 -1.71 5.23
C PHE A 5 -2.56 -0.28 4.70
N SER A 6 -2.88 0.65 5.61
CA SER A 6 -2.83 2.10 5.39
C SER A 6 -1.44 2.64 5.70
N VAL A 7 -0.91 3.52 4.85
CA VAL A 7 0.47 4.02 4.94
C VAL A 7 0.73 5.01 6.08
N SER A 8 -0.30 5.43 6.84
CA SER A 8 -0.11 6.26 8.04
C SER A 8 0.77 5.59 9.11
N GLN A 9 1.04 4.28 8.99
CA GLN A 9 1.94 3.53 9.85
C GLN A 9 3.23 3.15 9.09
N ARG A 10 4.19 4.08 8.94
CA ARG A 10 5.52 3.80 8.34
C ARG A 10 6.26 2.60 8.97
N GLY A 11 5.93 2.24 10.22
CA GLY A 11 6.46 1.05 10.91
C GLY A 11 5.75 -0.27 10.63
N ALA A 12 4.58 -0.28 9.97
CA ALA A 12 3.81 -1.51 9.71
C ALA A 12 4.28 -2.29 8.47
N LEU A 13 4.91 -1.61 7.49
CA LEU A 13 5.37 -2.23 6.24
C LEU A 13 6.48 -3.28 6.47
N ALA A 14 7.34 -3.08 7.48
CA ALA A 14 8.39 -4.03 7.82
C ALA A 14 7.86 -5.40 8.29
N ARG A 15 6.60 -5.48 8.76
CA ARG A 15 5.91 -6.73 9.12
C ARG A 15 4.96 -7.25 8.05
N SER A 16 4.88 -6.56 6.91
CA SER A 16 4.08 -7.01 5.77
C SER A 16 4.84 -8.05 4.94
N PRO A 17 4.14 -8.85 4.11
CA PRO A 17 4.78 -9.76 3.16
C PRO A 17 5.76 -9.10 2.18
N LEU A 18 5.64 -7.78 1.98
CA LEU A 18 6.54 -7.00 1.14
C LEU A 18 7.89 -6.72 1.81
N GLY A 19 7.99 -6.94 3.12
CA GLY A 19 9.18 -6.64 3.91
C GLY A 19 9.52 -5.16 3.97
N GLU A 20 10.75 -4.88 4.39
CA GLU A 20 11.27 -3.51 4.49
C GLU A 20 11.26 -2.80 3.14
N VAL A 21 10.84 -1.54 3.13
CA VAL A 21 10.78 -0.70 1.92
C VAL A 21 12.13 -0.61 1.20
N ALA A 22 13.24 -0.69 1.95
CA ALA A 22 14.60 -0.70 1.39
C ALA A 22 14.88 -1.91 0.48
N LYS A 23 14.16 -3.03 0.68
CA LYS A 23 14.30 -4.27 -0.10
C LYS A 23 13.34 -4.35 -1.27
N TRP A 24 12.46 -3.35 -1.45
CA TRP A 24 11.48 -3.38 -2.52
C TRP A 24 12.16 -3.23 -3.88
N PRO A 25 11.74 -4.03 -4.89
CA PRO A 25 12.18 -3.82 -6.26
C PRO A 25 11.79 -2.41 -6.73
N GLN A 26 12.58 -1.84 -7.64
CA GLN A 26 12.36 -0.47 -8.13
C GLN A 26 10.95 -0.29 -8.71
N SER A 27 10.43 -1.28 -9.42
CA SER A 27 9.06 -1.27 -9.97
C SER A 27 8.00 -1.09 -8.88
N LEU A 28 8.09 -1.85 -7.78
CA LEU A 28 7.18 -1.70 -6.64
C LEU A 28 7.28 -0.31 -6.02
N ARG A 29 8.50 0.21 -5.84
CA ARG A 29 8.69 1.57 -5.29
C ARG A 29 8.04 2.62 -6.17
N THR A 30 8.23 2.56 -7.48
CA THR A 30 7.60 3.49 -8.44
C THR A 30 6.08 3.37 -8.42
N SER A 31 5.52 2.15 -8.51
CA SER A 31 4.07 1.93 -8.48
C SER A 31 3.44 2.38 -7.17
N ALA A 32 4.07 2.08 -6.02
CA ALA A 32 3.62 2.55 -4.72
C ALA A 32 3.67 4.08 -4.63
N GLN A 33 4.72 4.74 -5.13
CA GLN A 33 4.79 6.21 -5.17
C GLN A 33 3.66 6.82 -6.02
N LEU A 34 3.32 6.21 -7.16
CA LEU A 34 2.20 6.68 -8.00
C LEU A 34 0.87 6.60 -7.25
N VAL A 35 0.60 5.49 -6.57
CA VAL A 35 -0.63 5.28 -5.78
C VAL A 35 -0.69 6.26 -4.62
N LEU A 36 0.39 6.37 -3.85
CA LEU A 36 0.43 7.14 -2.61
C LEU A 36 0.42 8.65 -2.85
N ASN A 37 0.99 9.13 -3.96
CA ASN A 37 1.01 10.56 -4.29
C ASN A 37 -0.18 11.02 -5.13
N SER A 38 -1.06 10.10 -5.54
CA SER A 38 -2.26 10.47 -6.30
C SER A 38 -3.31 11.12 -5.39
N PRO A 39 -3.98 12.20 -5.82
CA PRO A 39 -5.09 12.78 -5.08
C PRO A 39 -6.36 11.93 -5.16
N LEU A 40 -6.47 11.05 -6.17
CA LEU A 40 -7.64 10.19 -6.38
C LEU A 40 -7.57 8.94 -5.51
N PRO A 41 -8.70 8.37 -5.05
CA PRO A 41 -8.72 7.07 -4.38
C PRO A 41 -8.06 5.99 -5.22
N MET A 42 -6.96 5.41 -4.72
CA MET A 42 -6.21 4.38 -5.43
C MET A 42 -5.80 3.23 -4.51
N LEU A 43 -5.84 2.02 -5.08
CA LEU A 43 -5.44 0.75 -4.47
C LEU A 43 -4.57 -0.02 -5.46
N LEU A 44 -3.49 -0.60 -4.97
CA LEU A 44 -2.58 -1.47 -5.69
C LEU A 44 -2.49 -2.81 -4.96
N PHE A 45 -2.59 -3.89 -5.72
CA PHE A 45 -2.27 -5.23 -5.26
C PHE A 45 -0.88 -5.61 -5.76
N TRP A 46 -0.05 -6.18 -4.89
CA TRP A 46 1.30 -6.59 -5.26
C TRP A 46 1.68 -7.98 -4.75
N GLY A 47 2.34 -8.73 -5.63
CA GLY A 47 2.89 -10.06 -5.36
C GLY A 47 1.84 -11.17 -5.23
N GLU A 48 2.32 -12.39 -5.05
CA GLU A 48 1.50 -13.62 -4.92
C GLU A 48 0.48 -13.55 -3.77
N GLN A 49 0.82 -12.84 -2.70
CA GLN A 49 -0.05 -12.70 -1.53
C GLN A 49 -1.05 -11.54 -1.67
N LEU A 50 -1.08 -10.86 -2.83
CA LEU A 50 -1.96 -9.74 -3.14
C LEU A 50 -1.94 -8.69 -2.02
N THR A 51 -0.74 -8.25 -1.64
CA THR A 51 -0.60 -7.23 -0.60
C THR A 51 -1.19 -5.92 -1.09
N GLN A 52 -2.07 -5.34 -0.28
CA GLN A 52 -2.79 -4.12 -0.61
C GLN A 52 -1.98 -2.88 -0.18
N ILE A 53 -1.76 -1.96 -1.12
CA ILE A 53 -1.19 -0.64 -0.90
C ILE A 53 -2.24 0.37 -1.37
N TYR A 54 -2.73 1.24 -0.50
CA TYR A 54 -3.71 2.24 -0.86
C TYR A 54 -3.40 3.58 -0.20
N ASN A 55 -3.90 4.66 -0.81
CA ASN A 55 -3.74 6.01 -0.30
C ASN A 55 -4.86 6.42 0.66
N ASP A 56 -4.67 7.56 1.33
CA ASP A 56 -5.62 8.05 2.32
C ASP A 56 -7.00 8.37 1.70
N SER A 57 -7.03 8.83 0.45
CA SER A 57 -8.28 9.03 -0.30
C SER A 57 -9.08 7.73 -0.46
N PHE A 58 -8.41 6.61 -0.73
CA PHE A 58 -9.05 5.29 -0.74
C PHE A 58 -9.46 4.83 0.65
N ALA A 59 -8.65 5.09 1.67
CA ALA A 59 -8.99 4.79 3.06
C ALA A 59 -10.28 5.50 3.50
N ALA A 60 -10.43 6.79 3.16
CA ALA A 60 -11.62 7.58 3.44
C ALA A 60 -12.86 7.04 2.71
N LEU A 61 -12.70 6.55 1.47
CA LEU A 61 -13.77 5.93 0.71
C LEU A 61 -14.18 4.57 1.30
N ALA A 62 -13.20 3.74 1.68
CA ALA A 62 -13.43 2.39 2.20
C ALA A 62 -13.93 2.36 3.66
N GLY A 63 -13.55 3.37 4.46
CA GLY A 63 -13.96 3.51 5.86
C GLY A 63 -15.37 4.08 6.06
N ASN A 64 -16.04 4.52 4.99
CA ASN A 64 -17.38 5.12 5.06
C ASN A 64 -18.51 4.08 4.92
N LYS A 65 -18.42 2.96 5.65
CA LYS A 65 -19.48 1.94 5.73
C LYS A 65 -20.09 1.88 7.13
#